data_AF-A0A8S3F0Q2-F1
#
_entry.id   AF-A0A8S3F0Q2-F1
#
_cell.length_a   1.000
_cell.length_b   1.000
_cell.length_c   1.000
_cell.angle_alpha   90.00
_cell.angle_beta   90.00
_cell.angle_gamma   90.00
#
_symmetry.space_group_name_H-M   'P 1'
#
loop_
_entity.id
_entity.type
_entity.pdbx_description
1 polymer ?
#
loop_
_entity_poly.entity_id
_entity_poly.type
_entity_poly.pdbx_seq_one_letter_code
_entity_poly.pdbx_strand_id
1 'polypeptide(L)'
;NPLGIKAGCYHAGLSAPSRTQVHEKWLKNQVHVICATIAFGMGIDKPDVRFVIHHSLSKSIENFYQESGRAGRDDQTSHCILFFRFGDVFRLAPMAFSDKSGNGLTNLYSMIAYCLNESACRRKLIAKYFDEVWQSHDCNQMCDVCSRPSTYITKRNCHQEASMIIDYLEQNKKQRFTALKLVEQLTIKTMIKIDIQRLILQMIIDQYLKEDFHFTPYATICYVVKGPRASYVYDNDCEIMLDMIESTKKRSSNPTKTQEKQIVKKTTSIVSTHPVPIIKLRE
;
A
#
# COMPACT_ATOMS: atom_id res chain seq x y z
N ASN A 1 -4.23 26.91 -0.36
CA ASN A 1 -3.56 26.50 0.89
C ASN A 1 -2.15 27.13 0.93
N PRO A 2 -1.32 26.96 1.98
CA PRO A 2 0.03 27.57 2.04
C PRO A 2 0.98 27.19 0.90
N LEU A 3 0.66 26.14 0.14
CA LEU A 3 1.41 25.64 -1.01
C LEU A 3 0.80 26.05 -2.36
N GLY A 4 -0.20 26.94 -2.37
CA GLY A 4 -0.85 27.44 -3.59
C GLY A 4 -1.86 26.49 -4.25
N ILE A 5 -2.11 25.30 -3.69
CA ILE A 5 -3.08 24.35 -4.25
C ILE A 5 -4.50 24.76 -3.86
N LYS A 6 -5.39 24.82 -4.86
CA LYS A 6 -6.84 24.99 -4.67
C LYS A 6 -7.45 23.66 -4.25
N ALA A 7 -7.46 23.41 -2.95
CA ALA A 7 -7.98 22.18 -2.36
C ALA A 7 -9.18 22.46 -1.43
N GLY A 8 -10.15 21.54 -1.42
CA GLY A 8 -11.27 21.50 -0.48
C GLY A 8 -11.24 20.22 0.35
N CYS A 9 -11.83 20.25 1.55
CA CYS A 9 -12.01 19.04 2.37
C CYS A 9 -13.45 18.52 2.28
N TYR A 10 -13.62 17.20 2.33
CA TYR A 10 -14.95 16.58 2.35
C TYR A 10 -14.98 15.37 3.30
N HIS A 11 -15.78 15.47 4.37
CA HIS A 11 -15.99 14.38 5.31
C HIS A 11 -17.36 14.48 5.99
N ALA A 12 -17.80 13.38 6.63
CA ALA A 12 -19.11 13.30 7.27
C ALA A 12 -19.34 14.35 8.38
N GLY A 13 -18.28 14.78 9.06
CA GLY A 13 -18.34 15.82 10.09
C GLY A 13 -18.60 17.25 9.58
N LEU A 14 -18.59 17.50 8.26
CA LEU A 14 -19.00 18.80 7.71
C LEU A 14 -20.52 18.93 7.66
N SER A 15 -21.02 20.15 7.84
CA SER A 15 -22.44 20.48 7.62
C SER A 15 -22.87 20.18 6.18
N ALA A 16 -24.14 19.83 5.95
CA ALA A 16 -24.65 19.58 4.62
C ALA A 16 -24.43 20.77 3.65
N PRO A 17 -24.70 22.04 4.04
CA PRO A 17 -24.39 23.19 3.19
C PRO A 17 -22.90 23.30 2.82
N SER A 18 -21.99 23.04 3.77
CA SER A 18 -20.56 23.06 3.51
C SER A 18 -20.14 21.97 2.51
N ARG A 19 -20.70 20.76 2.63
CA ARG A 19 -20.46 19.66 1.69
C ARG A 19 -20.93 20.01 0.28
N THR A 20 -22.13 20.57 0.15
CA THR A 20 -22.68 21.02 -1.14
C THR A 20 -21.80 22.10 -1.76
N GLN A 21 -21.40 23.11 -0.98
CA GLN A 21 -20.56 24.19 -1.48
C GLN A 21 -19.20 23.69 -2.01
N VAL A 22 -18.55 22.77 -1.29
CA VAL A 22 -17.27 22.18 -1.74
C VAL A 22 -17.47 21.36 -3.02
N HIS A 23 -18.54 20.56 -3.07
CA HIS A 23 -18.86 19.74 -4.25
C HIS A 23 -19.10 20.62 -5.49
N GLU A 24 -19.93 21.67 -5.38
CA GLU A 24 -20.21 22.59 -6.49
C GLU A 24 -18.97 23.34 -6.99
N LYS A 25 -18.12 23.80 -6.06
CA LYS A 25 -16.85 24.48 -6.42
C LYS A 25 -15.92 23.54 -7.19
N TRP A 26 -15.91 22.26 -6.85
CA TRP A 26 -15.12 21.26 -7.56
C TRP A 26 -15.70 20.93 -8.93
N LEU A 27 -17.01 20.77 -9.06
CA LEU A 27 -17.68 20.57 -10.35
C LEU A 27 -17.40 21.74 -11.32
N LYS A 28 -17.38 22.98 -10.80
CA LYS A 28 -17.08 24.21 -11.54
C LYS A 28 -15.58 24.48 -11.74
N ASN A 29 -14.70 23.52 -11.41
CA ASN A 29 -13.23 23.64 -11.51
C ASN A 29 -12.62 24.81 -10.71
N GLN A 30 -13.34 25.35 -9.71
CA GLN A 30 -12.83 26.40 -8.81
C GLN A 30 -11.93 25.81 -7.72
N VAL A 31 -12.18 24.56 -7.35
CA VAL A 31 -11.31 23.72 -6.54
C VAL A 31 -10.78 22.60 -7.43
N HIS A 32 -9.47 22.38 -7.42
CA HIS A 32 -8.83 21.38 -8.28
C HIS A 32 -8.75 20.01 -7.60
N VAL A 33 -8.66 19.98 -6.26
CA VAL A 33 -8.48 18.74 -5.49
C VAL A 33 -9.46 18.69 -4.33
N ILE A 34 -10.15 17.58 -4.16
CA ILE A 34 -10.89 17.28 -2.94
C ILE A 34 -10.09 16.28 -2.10
N CYS A 35 -9.73 16.68 -0.88
CA CYS A 35 -9.24 15.78 0.14
C CYS A 35 -10.43 15.20 0.89
N ALA A 36 -10.77 13.94 0.63
CA ALA A 36 -11.99 13.32 1.12
C ALA A 36 -11.77 12.05 1.95
N THR A 37 -12.76 11.74 2.79
CA THR A 37 -12.98 10.36 3.28
C THR A 37 -13.98 9.63 2.38
N ILE A 38 -14.26 8.36 2.68
CA ILE A 38 -15.23 7.50 1.97
C ILE A 38 -16.63 8.16 1.86
N ALA A 39 -16.94 9.15 2.70
CA ALA A 39 -18.18 9.94 2.62
C ALA A 39 -18.35 10.68 1.27
N PHE A 40 -17.26 10.97 0.55
CA PHE A 40 -17.31 11.54 -0.79
C PHE A 40 -17.45 10.42 -1.82
N GLY A 41 -18.62 9.79 -1.86
CA GLY A 41 -18.82 8.54 -2.60
C GLY A 41 -20.09 8.47 -3.44
N MET A 42 -21.25 8.75 -2.85
CA MET A 42 -22.53 8.65 -3.55
C MET A 42 -22.79 9.88 -4.40
N GLY A 43 -23.20 9.68 -5.66
CA GLY A 43 -23.65 10.76 -6.55
C GLY A 43 -22.55 11.63 -7.15
N ILE A 44 -21.28 11.21 -7.07
CA ILE A 44 -20.20 11.87 -7.82
C ILE A 44 -20.20 11.32 -9.24
N ASP A 45 -20.42 12.21 -10.20
CA ASP A 45 -20.42 11.89 -11.62
C ASP A 45 -19.74 13.01 -12.43
N LYS A 46 -18.51 13.33 -12.04
CA LYS A 46 -17.65 14.23 -12.80
C LYS A 46 -16.85 13.38 -13.79
N PRO A 47 -17.03 13.54 -15.12
CA PRO A 47 -16.39 12.68 -16.11
C PRO A 47 -14.88 12.89 -16.19
N ASP A 48 -14.43 14.13 -15.97
CA ASP A 48 -13.08 14.61 -16.24
C ASP A 48 -12.10 14.52 -15.04
N VAL A 49 -12.24 13.49 -14.20
CA VAL A 49 -11.32 13.27 -13.07
C VAL A 49 -10.03 12.62 -13.55
N ARG A 50 -8.92 13.37 -13.48
CA ARG A 50 -7.60 12.93 -13.99
C ARG A 50 -6.77 12.09 -13.04
N PHE A 51 -7.02 12.20 -11.75
CA PHE A 51 -6.35 11.35 -10.79
C PHE A 51 -7.18 11.11 -9.54
N VAL A 52 -7.00 9.92 -8.97
CA VAL A 52 -7.43 9.56 -7.62
C VAL A 52 -6.18 9.15 -6.85
N ILE A 53 -5.94 9.79 -5.71
CA ILE A 53 -4.79 9.49 -4.85
C ILE A 53 -5.30 8.97 -3.51
N HIS A 54 -5.03 7.70 -3.24
CA HIS A 54 -5.23 7.08 -1.96
C HIS A 54 -4.07 7.43 -1.04
N HIS A 55 -4.30 8.39 -0.16
CA HIS A 55 -3.32 8.76 0.88
C HIS A 55 -3.06 7.63 1.87
N SER A 56 -4.04 6.76 2.10
CA SER A 56 -3.95 5.60 2.99
C SER A 56 -4.59 4.39 2.30
N LEU A 57 -4.24 3.18 2.76
CA LEU A 57 -4.80 1.92 2.29
C LEU A 57 -6.34 1.88 2.40
N SER A 58 -7.03 1.38 1.38
CA SER A 58 -8.47 1.09 1.45
C SER A 58 -8.72 -0.16 2.31
N LYS A 59 -9.94 -0.30 2.85
CA LYS A 59 -10.26 -1.46 3.71
C LYS A 59 -10.37 -2.79 2.95
N SER A 60 -10.56 -2.74 1.64
CA SER A 60 -10.76 -3.90 0.78
C SER A 60 -10.45 -3.56 -0.68
N ILE A 61 -10.34 -4.59 -1.53
CA ILE A 61 -10.16 -4.43 -2.98
C ILE A 61 -11.38 -3.80 -3.62
N GLU A 62 -12.60 -4.13 -3.18
CA GLU A 62 -13.84 -3.54 -3.70
C GLU A 62 -13.92 -2.05 -3.42
N ASN A 63 -13.59 -1.63 -2.20
CA ASN A 63 -13.55 -0.20 -1.87
C ASN A 63 -12.49 0.50 -2.72
N PHE A 64 -11.29 -0.09 -2.85
CA PHE A 64 -10.25 0.48 -3.70
C PHE A 64 -10.72 0.61 -5.15
N TYR A 65 -11.35 -0.42 -5.71
CA TYR A 65 -11.87 -0.44 -7.09
C TYR A 65 -12.96 0.62 -7.30
N GLN A 66 -13.93 0.73 -6.40
CA GLN A 66 -14.98 1.75 -6.49
C GLN A 66 -14.46 3.18 -6.29
N GLU A 67 -13.46 3.36 -5.43
CA GLU A 67 -12.84 4.66 -5.16
C GLU A 67 -11.96 5.11 -6.34
N SER A 68 -11.15 4.21 -6.89
CA SER A 68 -10.27 4.48 -8.04
C SER A 68 -11.05 4.71 -9.33
N GLY A 69 -12.09 3.90 -9.61
CA GLY A 69 -12.97 4.05 -10.79
C GLY A 69 -13.86 5.31 -10.81
N ARG A 70 -13.56 6.29 -9.97
CA ARG A 70 -14.06 7.68 -10.10
C ARG A 70 -13.21 8.49 -11.07
N ALA A 71 -12.00 8.03 -11.38
CA ALA A 71 -11.16 8.63 -12.40
C ALA A 71 -11.68 8.26 -13.81
N GLY A 72 -11.32 9.07 -14.81
CA GLY A 72 -11.39 8.65 -16.22
C GLY A 72 -12.76 8.29 -16.80
N ARG A 73 -13.87 8.80 -16.25
CA ARG A 73 -15.23 8.51 -16.75
C ARG A 73 -15.56 9.11 -18.13
N ASP A 74 -14.67 9.93 -18.67
CA ASP A 74 -14.64 10.41 -20.05
C ASP A 74 -13.81 9.50 -20.99
N ASP A 75 -13.43 8.31 -20.53
CA ASP A 75 -12.57 7.33 -21.21
C ASP A 75 -11.18 7.88 -21.61
N GLN A 76 -10.80 9.03 -21.07
CA GLN A 76 -9.46 9.58 -21.23
C GLN A 76 -8.52 9.05 -20.17
N THR A 77 -7.23 9.00 -20.51
CA THR A 77 -6.19 8.58 -19.57
C THR A 77 -6.35 9.26 -18.21
N SER A 78 -6.33 8.45 -17.16
CA SER A 78 -6.30 8.93 -15.79
C SER A 78 -5.36 8.11 -14.91
N HIS A 79 -5.08 8.57 -13.69
CA HIS A 79 -4.12 7.95 -12.78
C HIS A 79 -4.72 7.64 -11.42
N CYS A 80 -4.64 6.38 -11.01
CA CYS A 80 -5.01 5.91 -9.68
C CYS A 80 -3.73 5.55 -8.92
N ILE A 81 -3.45 6.28 -7.84
CA ILE A 81 -2.18 6.20 -7.09
C ILE A 81 -2.46 5.82 -5.64
N LEU A 82 -1.89 4.71 -5.16
CA LEU A 82 -1.99 4.27 -3.78
C LEU A 82 -0.64 4.37 -3.06
N PHE A 83 -0.62 5.14 -1.96
CA PHE A 83 0.49 5.15 -1.03
C PHE A 83 0.32 4.05 0.01
N PHE A 84 1.21 3.06 -0.03
CA PHE A 84 1.17 1.94 0.90
C PHE A 84 2.20 2.14 2.03
N ARG A 85 1.72 2.19 3.27
CA ARG A 85 2.56 2.34 4.46
C ARG A 85 2.25 1.23 5.46
N PHE A 86 3.30 0.60 5.99
CA PHE A 86 3.18 -0.46 6.99
C PHE A 86 2.30 -0.08 8.18
N GLY A 87 2.46 1.14 8.71
CA GLY A 87 1.66 1.62 9.84
C GLY A 87 0.16 1.82 9.53
N ASP A 88 -0.24 1.96 8.27
CA ASP A 88 -1.66 2.12 7.92
C ASP A 88 -2.42 0.81 8.08
N VAL A 89 -1.76 -0.34 7.86
CA VAL A 89 -2.35 -1.67 8.09
C VAL A 89 -2.87 -1.80 9.51
N PHE A 90 -2.01 -1.55 10.50
CA PHE A 90 -2.35 -1.71 11.91
C PHE A 90 -3.27 -0.59 12.45
N ARG A 91 -3.40 0.52 11.72
CA ARG A 91 -4.42 1.55 12.01
C ARG A 91 -5.81 1.10 11.52
N LEU A 92 -5.86 0.39 10.38
CA LEU A 92 -7.11 -0.10 9.79
C LEU A 92 -7.56 -1.43 10.40
N ALA A 93 -6.64 -2.29 10.83
CA ALA A 93 -6.95 -3.62 11.36
C ALA A 93 -8.01 -3.61 12.48
N PRO A 94 -7.98 -2.70 13.49
CA PRO A 94 -9.04 -2.66 14.50
C PRO A 94 -10.43 -2.29 13.94
N MET A 95 -10.47 -1.43 12.92
CA MET A 95 -11.72 -1.05 12.24
C MET A 95 -12.25 -2.20 11.38
N ALA A 96 -11.35 -2.97 10.77
CA ALA A 96 -11.66 -4.16 9.99
C ALA A 96 -12.10 -5.34 10.88
N PHE A 97 -11.49 -5.49 12.05
CA PHE A 97 -11.88 -6.50 13.05
C PHE A 97 -13.28 -6.24 13.60
N SER A 98 -13.62 -4.97 13.82
CA SER A 98 -14.96 -4.55 14.28
C SER A 98 -16.02 -4.54 13.17
N ASP A 99 -15.71 -5.04 11.97
CA ASP A 99 -16.64 -5.05 10.86
C ASP A 99 -17.78 -6.06 11.08
N LYS A 100 -19.02 -5.63 10.83
CA LYS A 100 -20.23 -6.43 11.11
C LYS A 100 -20.36 -7.67 10.24
N SER A 101 -19.73 -7.70 9.07
CA SER A 101 -19.79 -8.86 8.17
C SER A 101 -18.93 -10.03 8.65
N GLY A 102 -18.00 -9.79 9.59
CA GLY A 102 -16.98 -10.75 10.00
C GLY A 102 -15.84 -10.92 8.99
N ASN A 103 -15.97 -10.40 7.76
CA ASN A 103 -14.99 -10.56 6.69
C ASN A 103 -13.97 -9.41 6.62
N GLY A 104 -14.07 -8.41 7.51
CA GLY A 104 -13.28 -7.19 7.41
C GLY A 104 -11.77 -7.42 7.41
N LEU A 105 -11.26 -8.34 8.24
CA LEU A 105 -9.82 -8.69 8.23
C LEU A 105 -9.41 -9.42 6.95
N THR A 106 -10.21 -10.38 6.48
CA THR A 106 -9.97 -11.09 5.21
C THR A 106 -9.90 -10.13 4.03
N ASN A 107 -10.79 -9.15 4.00
CA ASN A 107 -10.81 -8.09 2.99
C ASN A 107 -9.56 -7.20 3.06
N LEU A 108 -9.13 -6.84 4.27
CA LEU A 108 -7.90 -6.09 4.49
C LEU A 108 -6.67 -6.89 4.04
N TYR A 109 -6.59 -8.18 4.36
CA TYR A 109 -5.50 -9.06 3.93
C TYR A 109 -5.42 -9.16 2.41
N SER A 110 -6.55 -9.22 1.72
CA SER A 110 -6.59 -9.19 0.25
C SER A 110 -6.03 -7.89 -0.32
N MET A 111 -6.34 -6.75 0.32
CA MET A 111 -5.79 -5.45 -0.06
C MET A 111 -4.28 -5.34 0.22
N ILE A 112 -3.80 -5.92 1.33
CA ILE A 112 -2.36 -5.99 1.65
C ILE A 112 -1.64 -6.86 0.63
N ALA A 113 -2.18 -8.05 0.31
CA ALA A 113 -1.61 -8.96 -0.69
C ALA A 113 -1.50 -8.28 -2.06
N TYR A 114 -2.52 -7.52 -2.48
CA TYR A 114 -2.45 -6.69 -3.69
C TYR A 114 -1.29 -5.70 -3.64
N CYS A 115 -1.03 -5.07 -2.49
CA CYS A 115 0.05 -4.10 -2.34
C CYS A 115 1.45 -4.72 -2.26
N LEU A 116 1.58 -5.90 -1.65
CA LEU A 116 2.85 -6.61 -1.51
C LEU A 116 3.32 -7.26 -2.82
N ASN A 117 2.37 -7.57 -3.71
CA ASN A 117 2.65 -8.18 -5.00
C ASN A 117 3.38 -7.18 -5.91
N GLU A 118 4.58 -7.53 -6.36
CA GLU A 118 5.39 -6.69 -7.25
C GLU A 118 5.48 -7.26 -8.66
N SER A 119 5.10 -8.54 -8.83
CA SER A 119 5.36 -9.33 -10.04
C SER A 119 4.14 -9.51 -10.96
N ALA A 120 2.93 -9.43 -10.43
CA ALA A 120 1.70 -9.62 -11.20
C ALA A 120 1.10 -8.28 -11.65
N CYS A 121 0.53 -8.29 -12.85
CA CYS A 121 -0.27 -7.18 -13.36
C CYS A 121 -1.37 -6.77 -12.36
N ARG A 122 -1.45 -5.49 -12.01
CA ARG A 122 -2.48 -4.95 -11.10
C ARG A 122 -3.91 -5.28 -11.54
N ARG A 123 -4.24 -5.14 -12.84
CA ARG A 123 -5.56 -5.50 -13.39
C ARG A 123 -5.85 -6.99 -13.25
N LYS A 124 -4.85 -7.85 -13.45
CA LYS A 124 -4.99 -9.31 -13.24
C LYS A 124 -5.30 -9.64 -11.78
N LEU A 125 -4.70 -8.93 -10.83
CA LEU A 125 -4.99 -9.13 -9.40
C LEU A 125 -6.43 -8.71 -9.04
N ILE A 126 -6.90 -7.58 -9.59
CA ILE A 126 -8.28 -7.11 -9.41
C ILE A 126 -9.26 -8.10 -10.07
N ALA A 127 -9.03 -8.49 -11.32
CA ALA A 127 -9.88 -9.46 -12.03
C ALA A 127 -9.96 -10.80 -11.26
N LYS A 128 -8.82 -11.32 -10.80
CA LYS A 128 -8.78 -12.54 -9.98
C LYS A 128 -9.62 -12.41 -8.70
N TYR A 129 -9.67 -11.22 -8.09
CA TYR A 129 -10.45 -10.98 -6.89
C TYR A 129 -11.96 -11.04 -7.16
N PHE A 130 -12.40 -10.61 -8.33
CA PHE A 130 -13.81 -10.65 -8.77
C PHE A 130 -14.16 -11.92 -9.57
N ASP A 131 -13.30 -12.95 -9.53
CA ASP A 131 -13.44 -14.18 -10.31
C ASP A 131 -13.60 -13.95 -11.83
N GLU A 132 -12.99 -12.87 -12.34
CA GLU A 132 -12.94 -12.51 -13.75
C GLU A 132 -11.65 -13.03 -14.42
N VAL A 133 -11.74 -13.32 -15.72
CA VAL A 133 -10.60 -13.77 -16.52
C VAL A 133 -9.89 -12.56 -17.13
N TRP A 134 -8.60 -12.40 -16.81
CA TRP A 134 -7.77 -11.32 -17.37
C TRP A 134 -6.36 -11.80 -17.71
N GLN A 135 -5.89 -11.54 -18.93
CA GLN A 135 -4.52 -11.83 -19.32
C GLN A 135 -3.63 -10.62 -19.15
N SER A 136 -2.39 -10.84 -18.70
CA SER A 136 -1.49 -9.72 -18.40
C SER A 136 -1.14 -8.87 -19.63
N HIS A 137 -1.24 -9.44 -20.84
CA HIS A 137 -1.01 -8.69 -22.08
C HIS A 137 -2.12 -7.65 -22.38
N ASP A 138 -3.34 -7.89 -21.91
CA ASP A 138 -4.48 -6.96 -22.08
C ASP A 138 -4.30 -5.64 -21.32
N CYS A 139 -3.33 -5.60 -20.39
CA CYS A 139 -3.02 -4.40 -19.62
C CYS A 139 -2.38 -3.28 -20.46
N ASN A 140 -1.75 -3.58 -21.60
CA ASN A 140 -1.10 -2.57 -22.46
C ASN A 140 -0.15 -1.62 -21.70
N GLN A 141 0.62 -2.14 -20.74
CA GLN A 141 1.55 -1.36 -19.89
C GLN A 141 0.88 -0.24 -19.08
N MET A 142 -0.41 -0.37 -18.77
CA MET A 142 -1.19 0.63 -18.03
C MET A 142 -1.14 0.46 -16.51
N CYS A 143 -0.13 -0.23 -15.97
CA CYS A 143 0.13 -0.28 -14.52
C CYS A 143 1.63 -0.24 -14.22
N ASP A 144 1.97 0.13 -13.00
CA ASP A 144 3.34 0.21 -12.48
C ASP A 144 4.16 -1.07 -12.67
N VAL A 145 3.54 -2.24 -12.56
CA VAL A 145 4.22 -3.54 -12.78
C VAL A 145 4.44 -3.80 -14.27
N CYS A 146 3.43 -3.62 -15.12
CA CYS A 146 3.53 -3.89 -16.56
C CYS A 146 4.36 -2.85 -17.33
N SER A 147 4.43 -1.61 -16.83
CA SER A 147 5.22 -0.52 -17.43
C SER A 147 6.68 -0.51 -16.97
N ARG A 148 7.02 -1.31 -15.95
CA ARG A 148 8.37 -1.33 -15.39
C ARG A 148 9.33 -1.92 -16.42
N PRO A 149 10.39 -1.20 -16.85
CA PRO A 149 11.42 -1.80 -17.70
C PRO A 149 12.06 -2.95 -16.92
N SER A 150 12.19 -4.12 -17.56
CA SER A 150 12.64 -5.42 -17.02
C SER A 150 13.42 -5.32 -15.71
N THR A 151 12.70 -5.10 -14.61
CA THR A 151 13.28 -5.07 -13.28
C THR A 151 13.22 -6.50 -12.82
N TYR A 152 14.38 -7.05 -12.46
CA TYR A 152 14.43 -8.45 -12.07
C TYR A 152 13.79 -8.56 -10.69
N ILE A 153 12.57 -9.10 -10.66
CA ILE A 153 11.91 -9.47 -9.42
C ILE A 153 12.34 -10.88 -9.12
N THR A 154 13.15 -11.03 -8.07
CA THR A 154 13.54 -12.34 -7.57
C THR A 154 12.59 -12.75 -6.46
N LYS A 155 12.16 -14.01 -6.46
CA LYS A 155 11.49 -14.57 -5.31
C LYS A 155 12.55 -15.08 -4.35
N ARG A 156 12.59 -14.55 -3.13
CA ARG A 156 13.49 -15.02 -2.06
C ARG A 156 12.69 -15.81 -1.05
N ASN A 157 13.15 -17.00 -0.70
CA ASN A 157 12.66 -17.71 0.46
C ASN A 157 13.23 -17.03 1.72
N CYS A 158 12.35 -16.51 2.57
CA CYS A 158 12.66 -15.78 3.80
C CYS A 158 12.31 -16.61 5.05
N HIS A 159 12.27 -17.94 4.95
CA HIS A 159 11.93 -18.80 6.09
C HIS A 159 12.88 -18.61 7.28
N GLN A 160 14.18 -18.40 7.06
CA GLN A 160 15.16 -18.18 8.14
C GLN A 160 14.86 -16.89 8.90
N GLU A 161 14.60 -15.79 8.19
CA GLU A 161 14.23 -14.52 8.81
C GLU A 161 12.87 -14.59 9.50
N ALA A 162 11.94 -15.37 8.95
CA ALA A 162 10.66 -15.65 9.60
C ALA A 162 10.85 -16.43 10.92
N SER A 163 11.71 -17.45 10.95
CA SER A 163 12.03 -18.17 12.19
C SER A 163 12.62 -17.24 13.24
N MET A 164 13.54 -16.33 12.84
CA MET A 164 14.11 -15.32 13.74
C MET A 164 13.03 -14.41 14.36
N ILE A 165 12.00 -14.03 13.59
CA ILE A 165 10.87 -13.23 14.10
C ILE A 165 10.07 -14.03 15.14
N ILE A 166 9.77 -15.30 14.86
CA ILE A 166 9.04 -16.18 15.80
C ILE A 166 9.85 -16.42 17.07
N ASP A 167 11.15 -16.71 16.94
CA ASP A 167 12.07 -16.91 18.07
C ASP A 167 12.14 -15.66 18.95
N TYR A 168 12.21 -14.47 18.34
CA TYR A 168 12.23 -13.21 19.07
C TYR A 168 10.93 -13.01 19.88
N LEU A 169 9.77 -13.32 19.31
CA LEU A 169 8.49 -13.26 20.03
C LEU A 169 8.43 -14.29 21.17
N GLU A 170 8.98 -15.49 20.99
CA GLU A 170 9.01 -16.52 22.03
C GLU A 170 9.93 -16.13 23.21
N GLN A 171 11.14 -15.66 22.91
CA GLN A 171 12.09 -15.19 23.91
C GLN A 171 11.52 -14.04 24.74
N ASN A 172 10.66 -13.22 24.13
CA ASN A 172 10.05 -12.05 24.76
C ASN A 172 8.56 -12.21 25.06
N LYS A 173 8.06 -13.43 25.30
CA LYS A 173 6.62 -13.72 25.49
C LYS A 173 5.91 -12.94 26.61
N LYS A 174 6.66 -12.35 27.56
CA LYS A 174 6.11 -11.49 28.62
C LYS A 174 5.81 -10.05 28.15
N GLN A 175 6.35 -9.65 27.00
CA GLN A 175 6.17 -8.32 26.42
C GLN A 175 5.21 -8.39 25.23
N ARG A 176 4.36 -7.36 25.08
CA ARG A 176 3.55 -7.15 23.87
C ARG A 176 4.24 -6.19 22.91
N PHE A 177 4.12 -6.47 21.61
CA PHE A 177 4.75 -5.68 20.56
C PHE A 177 3.68 -5.17 19.59
N THR A 178 3.59 -3.85 19.44
CA THR A 178 2.94 -3.29 18.26
C THR A 178 3.83 -3.59 17.06
N ALA A 179 3.27 -3.66 15.86
CA ALA A 179 4.05 -4.02 14.68
C ALA A 179 5.23 -3.07 14.44
N LEU A 180 5.05 -1.76 14.66
CA LEU A 180 6.13 -0.77 14.55
C LEU A 180 7.23 -1.01 15.57
N LYS A 181 6.86 -1.28 16.83
CA LYS A 181 7.82 -1.59 17.90
C LYS A 181 8.58 -2.89 17.60
N LEU A 182 7.90 -3.91 17.08
CA LEU A 182 8.52 -5.16 16.68
C LEU A 182 9.61 -4.92 15.62
N VAL A 183 9.29 -4.17 14.56
CA VAL A 183 10.25 -3.83 13.49
C VAL A 183 11.44 -3.02 14.03
N GLU A 184 11.23 -2.14 15.00
CA GLU A 184 12.30 -1.33 15.59
C GLU A 184 13.25 -2.14 16.47
N GLN A 185 12.75 -3.19 17.14
CA GLN A 185 13.55 -4.01 18.04
C GLN A 185 14.19 -5.23 17.34
N LEU A 186 13.65 -5.66 16.20
CA LEU A 186 14.24 -6.71 15.39
C LEU A 186 15.52 -6.21 14.69
N THR A 187 16.59 -7.00 14.80
CA THR A 187 17.84 -6.78 14.05
C THR A 187 18.12 -8.01 13.19
N ILE A 188 17.68 -7.98 11.93
CA ILE A 188 17.90 -9.05 10.96
C ILE A 188 18.92 -8.56 9.93
N LYS A 189 20.19 -8.98 10.08
CA LYS A 189 21.31 -8.45 9.26
C LYS A 189 21.16 -8.69 7.76
N THR A 190 20.38 -9.69 7.37
CA THR A 190 20.18 -10.13 5.98
C THR A 190 19.05 -9.37 5.26
N MET A 191 18.34 -8.46 5.92
CA MET A 191 17.20 -7.71 5.38
C MET A 191 17.19 -6.24 5.83
N ILE A 192 16.78 -5.35 4.93
CA ILE A 192 16.55 -3.94 5.28
C ILE A 192 15.17 -3.77 5.94
N LYS A 193 14.98 -2.67 6.69
CA LYS A 193 13.76 -2.41 7.49
C LYS A 193 12.46 -2.52 6.68
N ILE A 194 12.45 -2.07 5.42
CA ILE A 194 11.26 -2.14 4.55
C ILE A 194 10.92 -3.59 4.17
N ASP A 195 11.91 -4.46 3.97
CA ASP A 195 11.66 -5.87 3.65
C ASP A 195 11.25 -6.64 4.90
N ILE A 196 11.75 -6.28 6.09
CA ILE A 196 11.25 -6.81 7.37
C ILE A 196 9.77 -6.47 7.55
N GLN A 197 9.37 -5.23 7.23
CA GLN A 197 7.95 -4.84 7.25
C GLN A 197 7.11 -5.68 6.29
N ARG A 198 7.58 -5.89 5.06
CA ARG A 198 6.90 -6.73 4.06
C ARG A 198 6.81 -8.18 4.52
N LEU A 199 7.87 -8.72 5.11
CA LEU A 199 7.90 -10.07 5.66
C LEU A 199 6.87 -10.26 6.78
N ILE A 200 6.80 -9.31 7.73
CA ILE A 200 5.79 -9.37 8.81
C ILE A 200 4.38 -9.38 8.23
N LEU A 201 4.09 -8.54 7.24
CA LEU A 201 2.77 -8.52 6.61
C LEU A 201 2.47 -9.82 5.85
N GLN A 202 3.45 -10.37 5.13
CA GLN A 202 3.31 -11.67 4.46
C GLN A 202 3.05 -12.79 5.48
N MET A 203 3.79 -12.81 6.59
CA MET A 203 3.59 -13.78 7.67
C MET A 203 2.22 -13.65 8.36
N ILE A 204 1.62 -12.45 8.40
CA ILE A 204 0.24 -12.26 8.88
C ILE A 204 -0.76 -12.86 7.89
N ILE A 205 -0.62 -12.57 6.59
CA ILE A 205 -1.48 -13.13 5.53
C ILE A 205 -1.41 -14.66 5.54
N ASP A 206 -0.20 -15.21 5.65
CA ASP A 206 0.04 -16.66 5.69
C ASP A 206 -0.18 -17.28 7.08
N GLN A 207 -0.67 -16.50 8.04
CA GLN A 207 -1.04 -16.92 9.41
C GLN A 207 0.09 -17.49 10.28
N TYR A 208 1.35 -17.24 9.93
CA TYR A 208 2.49 -17.47 10.83
C TYR A 208 2.52 -16.46 11.98
N LEU A 209 2.04 -15.24 11.71
CA LEU A 209 1.74 -14.21 12.68
C LEU A 209 0.24 -13.93 12.68
N LYS A 210 -0.25 -13.28 13.73
CA LYS A 210 -1.61 -12.74 13.78
C LYS A 210 -1.66 -11.46 14.59
N GLU A 211 -2.68 -10.67 14.35
CA GLU A 211 -3.06 -9.55 15.20
C GLU A 211 -3.69 -10.03 16.51
N ASP A 212 -3.41 -9.31 17.59
CA ASP A 212 -4.02 -9.47 18.91
C ASP A 212 -4.56 -8.10 19.35
N PHE A 213 -5.89 -8.01 19.51
CA PHE A 213 -6.60 -6.74 19.73
C PHE A 213 -6.91 -6.53 21.21
N HIS A 214 -6.42 -5.42 21.76
CA HIS A 214 -6.69 -4.99 23.13
C HIS A 214 -7.56 -3.75 23.15
N PHE A 215 -8.76 -3.89 23.71
CA PHE A 215 -9.71 -2.80 23.88
C PHE A 215 -9.34 -1.97 25.11
N THR A 216 -9.11 -0.68 24.90
CA THR A 216 -8.95 0.31 25.96
C THR A 216 -10.09 1.34 25.86
N PRO A 217 -10.36 2.16 26.90
CA PRO A 217 -11.46 3.12 26.88
C PRO A 217 -11.45 4.09 25.69
N TYR A 218 -10.27 4.38 25.12
CA TYR A 218 -10.09 5.39 24.08
C TYR A 218 -9.68 4.84 22.71
N ALA A 219 -9.17 3.60 22.67
CA ALA A 219 -8.67 3.02 21.43
C ALA A 219 -8.59 1.49 21.50
N THR A 220 -8.61 0.84 20.34
CA THR A 220 -8.23 -0.56 20.22
C THR A 220 -6.79 -0.62 19.76
N ILE A 221 -5.92 -1.24 20.58
CA ILE A 221 -4.50 -1.40 20.28
C ILE A 221 -4.32 -2.73 19.55
N CYS A 222 -3.55 -2.71 18.47
CA CYS A 222 -3.19 -3.91 17.71
C CYS A 222 -1.76 -4.32 18.04
N TYR A 223 -1.60 -5.50 18.66
CA TYR A 223 -0.33 -6.17 18.84
C TYR A 223 -0.13 -7.25 17.78
N VAL A 224 1.12 -7.68 17.59
CA VAL A 224 1.48 -8.81 16.72
C VAL A 224 1.96 -9.95 17.60
N VAL A 225 1.39 -11.13 17.41
CA VAL A 225 1.73 -12.35 18.15
C VAL A 225 1.89 -13.52 17.19
N LYS A 226 2.35 -14.66 17.71
CA LYS A 226 2.43 -15.91 16.94
C LYS A 226 1.04 -16.33 16.44
N GLY A 227 0.96 -16.61 15.15
CA GLY A 227 -0.23 -17.12 14.49
C GLY A 227 -0.39 -18.64 14.64
N PRO A 228 -1.50 -19.22 14.17
CA PRO A 228 -1.74 -20.65 14.23
C PRO A 228 -0.69 -21.48 13.47
N ARG A 229 -0.05 -20.91 12.44
CA ARG A 229 0.97 -21.60 11.64
C ARG A 229 2.40 -21.36 12.13
N ALA A 230 2.60 -20.65 13.25
CA ALA A 230 3.92 -20.22 13.72
C ALA A 230 4.95 -21.36 13.85
N SER A 231 4.53 -22.55 14.32
CA SER A 231 5.44 -23.70 14.50
C SER A 231 5.94 -24.28 13.17
N TYR A 232 5.18 -24.14 12.08
CA TYR A 232 5.57 -24.68 10.77
C TYR A 232 6.75 -23.92 10.15
N VAL A 233 7.18 -22.79 10.73
CA VAL A 233 8.38 -22.07 10.29
C VAL A 233 9.67 -22.88 10.51
N TYR A 234 9.62 -23.90 11.38
CA TYR A 234 10.76 -24.78 11.68
C TYR A 234 10.75 -26.06 10.84
N ASP A 235 9.72 -26.28 10.02
CA ASP A 235 9.66 -27.42 9.13
C ASP A 235 10.68 -27.22 8.00
N ASN A 236 11.39 -28.29 7.62
CA ASN A 236 12.44 -28.23 6.59
C ASN A 236 11.93 -27.80 5.22
N ASP A 237 10.64 -28.05 4.93
CA ASP A 237 10.00 -27.73 3.65
C ASP A 237 9.24 -26.38 3.70
N CYS A 238 9.41 -25.59 4.76
CA CYS A 238 8.75 -24.29 4.89
C CYS A 238 9.33 -23.27 3.89
N GLU A 239 8.47 -22.74 3.03
CA GLU A 239 8.80 -21.64 2.13
C GLU A 239 7.93 -20.42 2.44
N ILE A 240 8.58 -19.28 2.69
CA ILE A 240 7.92 -17.98 2.84
C ILE A 240 8.53 -17.05 1.81
N MET A 241 7.86 -16.94 0.66
CA MET A 241 8.41 -16.26 -0.51
C MET A 241 8.06 -14.76 -0.50
N LEU A 242 9.07 -13.92 -0.71
CA LEU A 242 8.89 -12.49 -0.96
C LEU A 242 9.42 -12.09 -2.33
N ASP A 243 8.67 -11.23 -3.01
CA ASP A 243 9.13 -10.56 -4.23
C ASP A 243 10.17 -9.49 -3.86
N MET A 244 11.43 -9.69 -4.25
CA MET A 244 12.53 -8.76 -4.02
C MET A 244 12.75 -7.91 -5.28
N ILE A 245 12.82 -6.59 -5.10
CA ILE A 245 13.09 -5.66 -6.20
C ILE A 245 14.60 -5.41 -6.26
N GLU A 246 15.28 -6.00 -7.22
CA GLU A 246 16.69 -5.68 -7.47
C GLU A 246 16.77 -4.48 -8.43
N SER A 247 17.29 -3.36 -7.94
CA SER A 247 17.64 -2.25 -8.82
C SER A 247 18.82 -2.68 -9.69
N THR A 248 18.64 -2.73 -11.01
CA THR A 248 19.75 -2.92 -11.94
C THR A 248 20.73 -1.75 -11.82
N LYS A 249 21.76 -1.86 -10.97
CA LYS A 249 22.94 -0.99 -11.03
C LYS A 249 24.02 -1.69 -11.87
N LYS A 250 24.33 -1.04 -13.00
CA LYS A 250 25.45 -1.20 -13.94
C LYS A 250 25.33 -2.30 -15.01
N ARG A 251 24.74 -1.94 -16.16
CA ARG A 251 25.32 -2.34 -17.45
C ARG A 251 26.63 -1.57 -17.63
N SER A 252 27.73 -2.33 -17.62
CA SER A 252 29.00 -2.15 -18.34
C SER A 252 29.46 -0.73 -18.74
N SER A 253 30.66 -0.41 -18.26
CA SER A 253 31.65 0.51 -18.83
C SER A 253 31.45 0.93 -20.29
N ASN A 254 31.22 2.22 -20.52
CA ASN A 254 31.96 3.05 -21.47
C ASN A 254 31.55 4.52 -21.32
N PRO A 255 32.50 5.44 -21.09
CA PRO A 255 32.32 6.81 -21.51
C PRO A 255 33.49 7.23 -22.40
N THR A 256 33.24 7.24 -23.71
CA THR A 256 33.90 8.21 -24.58
C THR A 256 33.37 9.59 -24.19
N LYS A 257 34.32 10.52 -23.96
CA LYS A 257 34.13 11.96 -23.70
C LYS A 257 33.07 12.53 -24.68
N THR A 258 32.24 13.52 -24.31
CA THR A 258 32.67 14.91 -24.16
C THR A 258 31.52 15.78 -23.60
N GLN A 259 31.92 16.69 -22.71
CA GLN A 259 31.34 17.95 -22.22
C GLN A 259 29.98 18.46 -22.76
N GLU A 260 29.09 18.85 -21.83
CA GLU A 260 28.62 20.25 -21.76
C GLU A 260 28.09 20.59 -20.35
N LYS A 261 28.37 21.82 -19.93
CA LYS A 261 28.23 22.36 -18.56
C LYS A 261 26.92 23.12 -18.39
N GLN A 262 26.40 23.04 -17.15
CA GLN A 262 25.66 24.07 -16.37
C GLN A 262 24.33 24.58 -16.97
N ILE A 263 23.22 24.58 -16.21
CA ILE A 263 22.73 25.66 -15.33
C ILE A 263 21.45 25.04 -14.70
N VAL A 264 21.21 24.91 -13.39
CA VAL A 264 20.90 25.90 -12.34
C VAL A 264 21.02 25.20 -10.98
N LYS A 265 21.81 25.79 -10.06
CA LYS A 265 21.66 25.54 -8.61
C LYS A 265 20.51 26.41 -8.09
N LYS A 266 19.49 25.81 -7.47
CA LYS A 266 18.80 26.38 -6.30
C LYS A 266 17.90 25.35 -5.61
N THR A 267 18.28 25.05 -4.38
CA THR A 267 17.39 24.84 -3.23
C THR A 267 16.41 23.67 -3.29
N THR A 268 16.82 22.51 -2.74
CA THR A 268 16.08 21.86 -1.64
C THR A 268 16.91 20.71 -1.07
N SER A 269 17.51 20.94 0.08
CA SER A 269 17.86 19.89 1.03
C SER A 269 16.55 19.30 1.56
N ILE A 270 16.06 18.24 0.91
CA ILE A 270 14.99 17.39 1.43
C ILE A 270 15.58 16.02 1.68
N VAL A 271 15.75 15.77 2.97
CA VAL A 271 15.69 14.49 3.70
C VAL A 271 15.70 13.24 2.83
N SER A 272 16.74 12.42 3.04
CA SER A 272 16.79 11.00 2.72
C SER A 272 15.61 10.25 3.36
N THR A 273 14.47 10.23 2.70
CA THR A 273 13.38 9.29 2.98
C THR A 273 13.39 8.23 1.89
N HIS A 274 13.55 6.97 2.29
CA HIS A 274 13.31 5.85 1.40
C HIS A 274 11.90 5.96 0.80
N PRO A 275 11.73 5.74 -0.52
CA PRO A 275 10.45 5.99 -1.17
C PRO A 275 9.38 5.06 -0.59
N VAL A 276 8.29 5.65 -0.10
CA VAL A 276 7.05 4.91 0.21
C VAL A 276 6.65 4.15 -1.06
N PRO A 277 6.32 2.85 -1.00
CA PRO A 277 5.81 2.12 -2.16
C PRO A 277 4.60 2.84 -2.76
N ILE A 278 4.70 3.23 -4.03
CA ILE A 278 3.66 3.92 -4.78
C ILE A 278 3.13 2.96 -5.82
N ILE A 279 1.89 2.50 -5.65
CA ILE A 279 1.20 1.72 -6.66
C ILE A 279 0.55 2.70 -7.63
N LYS A 280 0.85 2.57 -8.91
CA LYS A 280 0.25 3.41 -9.96
C LYS A 280 -0.51 2.54 -10.95
N LEU A 281 -1.80 2.78 -11.02
CA LEU A 281 -2.68 2.35 -12.09
C LEU A 281 -2.88 3.54 -13.03
N ARG A 282 -2.74 3.30 -14.33
CA ARG A 282 -3.20 4.23 -15.35
C ARG A 282 -4.48 3.63 -15.90
N GLU A 283 -5.60 4.33 -15.81
CA GLU A 283 -6.87 3.92 -16.42
C GLU A 283 -6.90 4.41 -17.87
#